data_AF-A0A7S9PYB9-F1
#
_entry.id   AF-A0A7S9PYB9-F1
#
_cell.length_a   1.000
_cell.length_b   1.000
_cell.length_c   1.000
_cell.angle_alpha   90.00
_cell.angle_beta   90.00
_cell.angle_gamma   90.00
#
_symmetry.space_group_name_H-M   'P 1'
#
loop_
_entity.id
_entity.type
_entity.pdbx_description
1 polymer ?
#
loop_
_entity_poly.entity_id
_entity_poly.type
_entity_poly.pdbx_seq_one_letter_code
_entity_poly.pdbx_strand_id
1 'polypeptide(L)'
;MPIKKVLNIDGDHKDWNSFKSGNWEAYGHIYDAHFKLLSNYGFKFTKDVALIEDCIHDLFVNLWQKRAQLGNPPSVRNYLYKSLRNSIFRKLERGQKFVNLNEEDEYAFHFEVSFDTLLIEDEAKKELQTKLKSAVKTLSARQQEIIYLRFYEGLSYDEAAEIMNLNVSSAYKLLYKAVGKLQQRVKLAELMMILCLLAPEYHLSRIN
;
A
#
# COMPACT_ATOMS: atom_id res chain seq x y z
N MET A 1 14.23 -6.72 8.74
CA MET A 1 14.87 -6.73 7.40
C MET A 1 14.33 -7.89 6.56
N PRO A 2 14.28 -7.81 5.22
CA PRO A 2 14.97 -6.83 4.37
C PRO A 2 14.03 -5.76 3.78
N ILE A 3 14.44 -4.52 3.99
CA ILE A 3 14.16 -3.38 3.11
C ILE A 3 14.82 -3.70 1.76
N LYS A 4 14.09 -3.47 0.67
CA LYS A 4 14.49 -3.66 -0.72
C LYS A 4 14.94 -5.09 -1.09
N LYS A 5 13.96 -5.98 -1.31
CA LYS A 5 13.96 -6.63 -2.63
C LYS A 5 13.46 -5.54 -3.55
N VAL A 6 14.35 -4.97 -4.36
CA VAL A 6 13.94 -4.21 -5.54
C VAL A 6 12.85 -5.06 -6.19
N LEU A 7 11.60 -4.61 -6.09
CA LEU A 7 10.47 -5.32 -6.67
C LEU A 7 10.83 -5.47 -8.13
N ASN A 8 10.77 -6.69 -8.62
CA ASN A 8 11.11 -7.05 -9.98
C ASN A 8 10.02 -6.52 -10.92
N ILE A 9 9.88 -5.20 -10.98
CA ILE A 9 8.88 -4.48 -11.79
C ILE A 9 9.05 -4.86 -13.28
N ASP A 10 10.28 -5.18 -13.69
CA ASP A 10 10.60 -5.62 -15.04
C ASP A 10 10.24 -7.09 -15.31
N GLY A 11 10.28 -7.95 -14.29
CA GLY A 11 9.88 -9.36 -14.38
C GLY A 11 8.37 -9.56 -14.46
N ASP A 12 7.61 -8.72 -13.75
CA ASP A 12 6.15 -8.83 -13.68
C ASP A 12 5.49 -8.67 -15.05
N HIS A 13 6.01 -7.79 -15.93
CA HIS A 13 5.44 -7.61 -17.27
C HIS A 13 5.68 -8.81 -18.20
N LYS A 14 6.85 -9.46 -18.08
CA LYS A 14 7.17 -10.66 -18.84
C LYS A 14 6.29 -11.81 -18.38
N ASP A 15 6.22 -12.02 -17.06
CA ASP A 15 5.40 -13.05 -16.45
C ASP A 15 3.92 -12.80 -16.73
N TRP A 16 3.46 -11.54 -16.77
CA TRP A 16 2.08 -11.18 -17.12
C TRP A 16 1.71 -11.63 -18.54
N ASN A 17 2.55 -11.33 -19.53
CA ASN A 17 2.27 -11.74 -20.92
C ASN A 17 2.26 -13.27 -21.06
N SER A 18 3.19 -13.97 -20.42
CA SER A 18 3.22 -15.44 -20.39
C SER A 18 1.98 -16.01 -19.68
N PHE A 19 1.58 -15.42 -18.56
CA PHE A 19 0.35 -15.79 -17.85
C PHE A 19 -0.89 -15.65 -18.75
N LYS A 20 -1.03 -14.55 -19.50
CA LYS A 20 -2.16 -14.37 -20.43
C LYS A 20 -2.23 -15.43 -21.52
N SER A 21 -1.08 -15.96 -21.94
CA SER A 21 -0.99 -17.07 -22.89
C SER A 21 -1.37 -18.43 -22.29
N GLY A 22 -1.66 -18.49 -20.98
CA GLY A 22 -2.04 -19.71 -20.28
C GLY A 22 -0.87 -20.43 -19.61
N ASN A 23 0.28 -19.78 -19.44
CA ASN A 23 1.39 -20.37 -18.69
C ASN A 23 1.06 -20.39 -17.17
N TRP A 24 0.98 -21.59 -16.61
CA TRP A 24 0.67 -21.82 -15.20
C TRP A 24 1.82 -21.44 -14.25
N GLU A 25 3.08 -21.63 -14.66
CA GLU A 25 4.25 -21.25 -13.86
C GLU A 25 4.32 -19.73 -13.69
N ALA A 26 4.07 -18.98 -14.78
CA ALA A 26 4.02 -17.53 -14.73
C ALA A 26 2.89 -17.02 -13.81
N TYR A 27 1.75 -17.71 -13.80
CA TYR A 27 0.67 -17.42 -12.84
C TYR A 27 1.12 -17.64 -11.39
N GLY A 28 1.79 -18.77 -11.11
CA GLY A 28 2.34 -19.08 -9.79
C GLY A 28 3.35 -18.02 -9.31
N HIS A 29 4.25 -17.57 -10.19
CA HIS A 29 5.21 -16.51 -9.87
C HIS A 29 4.52 -15.20 -9.47
N ILE A 30 3.50 -14.76 -10.23
CA ILE A 30 2.76 -13.54 -9.91
C ILE A 30 2.04 -13.71 -8.57
N TYR A 31 1.44 -14.87 -8.33
CA TYR A 31 0.77 -15.18 -7.06
C TYR A 31 1.74 -15.08 -5.88
N ASP A 32 2.85 -15.83 -5.91
CA ASP A 32 3.82 -15.90 -4.82
C ASP A 32 4.48 -14.55 -4.55
N ALA A 33 4.77 -13.78 -5.61
CA ALA A 33 5.37 -12.45 -5.49
C ALA A 33 4.44 -11.45 -4.78
N HIS A 34 3.12 -11.57 -4.97
CA HIS A 34 2.16 -10.56 -4.52
C HIS A 34 1.36 -10.98 -3.30
N PHE A 35 1.20 -12.28 -3.01
CA PHE A 35 0.33 -12.77 -1.94
C PHE A 35 0.62 -12.09 -0.60
N LYS A 36 1.89 -12.08 -0.16
CA LYS A 36 2.27 -11.48 1.13
C LYS A 36 2.00 -9.97 1.18
N LEU A 37 2.27 -9.26 0.09
CA LEU A 37 2.07 -7.81 -0.01
C LEU A 37 0.58 -7.46 0.04
N LEU A 38 -0.23 -8.20 -0.71
CA LEU A 38 -1.68 -8.08 -0.75
C LEU A 38 -2.31 -8.42 0.61
N SER A 39 -1.87 -9.48 1.28
CA SER A 39 -2.34 -9.83 2.62
C SER A 39 -2.00 -8.73 3.63
N ASN A 40 -0.76 -8.23 3.62
CA ASN A 40 -0.33 -7.13 4.50
C ASN A 40 -1.18 -5.88 4.33
N TYR A 41 -1.52 -5.56 3.08
CA TYR A 41 -2.40 -4.45 2.75
C TYR A 41 -3.85 -4.72 3.22
N GLY A 42 -4.38 -5.91 2.97
CA GLY A 42 -5.70 -6.35 3.45
C GLY A 42 -5.85 -6.26 4.97
N PHE A 43 -4.80 -6.64 5.73
CA PHE A 43 -4.75 -6.58 7.19
C PHE A 43 -4.83 -5.16 7.76
N LYS A 44 -4.63 -4.14 6.93
CA LYS A 44 -4.86 -2.75 7.32
C LYS A 44 -6.37 -2.47 7.38
N PHE A 45 -7.18 -3.07 6.51
CA PHE A 45 -8.63 -2.81 6.49
C PHE A 45 -9.42 -3.66 7.49
N THR A 46 -9.03 -4.93 7.69
CA THR A 46 -9.74 -5.86 8.58
C THR A 46 -8.76 -6.84 9.24
N LYS A 47 -9.17 -7.42 10.38
CA LYS A 47 -8.44 -8.51 11.05
C LYS A 47 -8.96 -9.90 10.67
N ASP A 48 -10.02 -9.98 9.89
CA ASP A 48 -10.56 -11.23 9.37
C ASP A 48 -9.62 -11.80 8.29
N VAL A 49 -8.75 -12.71 8.70
CA VAL A 49 -7.78 -13.40 7.83
C VAL A 49 -8.51 -14.15 6.72
N ALA A 50 -9.61 -14.83 7.05
CA ALA A 50 -10.36 -15.65 6.11
C ALA A 50 -10.97 -14.78 5.01
N LEU A 51 -11.54 -13.62 5.36
CA LEU A 51 -12.05 -12.67 4.37
C LEU A 51 -10.94 -12.18 3.42
N ILE A 52 -9.77 -11.84 3.95
CA ILE A 52 -8.63 -11.37 3.16
C ILE A 52 -8.16 -12.46 2.20
N GLU A 53 -7.91 -13.66 2.70
CA GLU A 53 -7.45 -14.80 1.89
C GLU A 53 -8.48 -15.16 0.81
N ASP A 54 -9.76 -15.15 1.13
CA ASP A 54 -10.85 -15.41 0.19
C ASP A 54 -10.92 -14.30 -0.89
N CYS A 55 -10.74 -13.03 -0.51
CA CYS A 55 -10.63 -11.93 -1.48
C CYS A 55 -9.42 -12.08 -2.43
N ILE A 56 -8.26 -12.51 -1.92
CA ILE A 56 -7.05 -12.75 -2.72
C ILE A 56 -7.28 -13.96 -3.64
N HIS A 57 -7.81 -15.05 -3.11
CA HIS A 57 -8.12 -16.25 -3.87
C HIS A 57 -9.09 -15.94 -5.03
N ASP A 58 -10.21 -15.29 -4.73
CA ASP A 58 -11.18 -14.86 -5.73
C ASP A 58 -10.53 -13.99 -6.81
N LEU A 59 -9.66 -13.05 -6.41
CA LEU A 59 -8.96 -12.17 -7.35
C LEU A 59 -8.11 -12.99 -8.32
N PHE A 60 -7.33 -13.94 -7.82
CA PHE A 60 -6.43 -14.74 -8.64
C PHE A 60 -7.16 -15.79 -9.49
N VAL A 61 -8.24 -16.37 -8.98
CA VAL A 61 -9.15 -17.22 -9.77
C VAL A 61 -9.78 -16.43 -10.92
N ASN A 62 -10.28 -15.22 -10.64
CA ASN A 62 -10.86 -14.35 -11.66
C ASN A 62 -9.82 -13.93 -12.72
N LEU A 63 -8.59 -13.64 -12.29
CA LEU A 63 -7.47 -13.37 -13.20
C LEU A 63 -7.25 -14.56 -14.14
N TRP A 64 -7.13 -15.78 -13.61
CA TRP A 64 -6.92 -16.97 -14.41
C TRP A 64 -8.05 -17.22 -15.40
N GLN A 65 -9.30 -17.11 -14.96
CA GLN A 65 -10.47 -17.30 -15.82
C GLN A 65 -10.53 -16.29 -16.96
N LYS A 66 -10.17 -15.03 -16.69
CA LYS A 66 -10.25 -13.93 -17.67
C LYS A 66 -8.93 -13.64 -18.38
N ARG A 67 -7.87 -14.44 -18.15
CA ARG A 67 -6.49 -14.15 -18.57
C ARG A 67 -6.34 -13.73 -20.04
N ALA A 68 -7.07 -14.37 -20.96
CA ALA A 68 -7.00 -14.07 -22.39
C ALA A 68 -7.64 -12.72 -22.76
N GLN A 69 -8.53 -12.19 -21.93
CA GLN A 69 -9.24 -10.93 -22.12
C GLN A 69 -8.57 -9.76 -21.39
N LEU A 70 -7.54 -10.04 -20.57
CA LEU A 70 -6.85 -9.01 -19.82
C LEU A 70 -5.97 -8.16 -20.73
N GLY A 71 -6.08 -6.83 -20.55
CA GLY A 71 -5.15 -5.87 -21.12
C GLY A 71 -3.75 -6.00 -20.52
N ASN A 72 -2.86 -5.12 -20.96
CA ASN A 72 -1.56 -4.93 -20.32
C ASN A 72 -1.67 -3.71 -19.42
N PRO A 73 -1.90 -3.89 -18.10
CA PRO A 73 -1.92 -2.75 -17.20
C PRO A 73 -0.53 -2.10 -17.18
N PRO A 74 -0.44 -0.77 -16.98
CA PRO A 74 0.84 -0.09 -16.80
C PRO A 74 1.65 -0.65 -15.62
N SER A 75 0.97 -1.17 -14.60
CA SER A 75 1.56 -1.77 -13.41
C SER A 75 0.66 -2.91 -12.93
N VAL A 76 1.18 -4.15 -12.99
CA VAL A 76 0.48 -5.35 -12.49
C VAL A 76 0.20 -5.18 -11.00
N ARG A 77 1.19 -4.74 -10.23
CA ARG A 77 1.04 -4.46 -8.81
C ARG A 77 -0.11 -3.51 -8.51
N ASN A 78 -0.17 -2.36 -9.19
CA ASN A 78 -1.25 -1.39 -9.00
C ASN A 78 -2.63 -2.03 -9.29
N TYR A 79 -2.75 -2.76 -10.41
CA TYR A 79 -3.97 -3.48 -10.75
C TYR A 79 -4.42 -4.44 -9.63
N LEU A 80 -3.49 -5.20 -9.06
CA LEU A 80 -3.76 -6.16 -7.98
C LEU A 80 -4.21 -5.46 -6.70
N TYR A 81 -3.53 -4.39 -6.27
CA TYR A 81 -3.89 -3.61 -5.09
C TYR A 81 -5.30 -3.01 -5.23
N LYS A 82 -5.58 -2.38 -6.38
CA LYS A 82 -6.90 -1.81 -6.67
C LYS A 82 -7.99 -2.87 -6.62
N SER A 83 -7.75 -4.01 -7.28
CA SER A 83 -8.71 -5.11 -7.36
C SER A 83 -9.00 -5.71 -5.98
N LEU A 84 -7.97 -5.93 -5.17
CA LEU A 84 -8.11 -6.43 -3.79
C LEU A 84 -8.89 -5.43 -2.94
N ARG A 85 -8.49 -4.15 -2.95
CA ARG A 85 -9.15 -3.08 -2.19
C ARG A 85 -10.66 -3.06 -2.49
N ASN A 86 -11.01 -3.06 -3.77
CA ASN A 86 -12.41 -3.09 -4.21
C ASN A 86 -13.14 -4.38 -3.81
N SER A 87 -12.45 -5.52 -3.72
CA SER A 87 -13.03 -6.79 -3.26
C SER A 87 -13.34 -6.74 -1.76
N ILE A 88 -12.38 -6.27 -0.95
CA ILE A 88 -12.53 -6.11 0.49
C ILE A 88 -13.69 -5.17 0.80
N PHE A 89 -13.73 -3.98 0.20
CA PHE A 89 -14.83 -3.03 0.43
C PHE A 89 -16.18 -3.62 0.06
N ARG A 90 -16.29 -4.30 -1.10
CA ARG A 90 -17.53 -4.98 -1.48
C ARG A 90 -17.97 -6.05 -0.49
N LYS A 91 -17.04 -6.81 0.10
CA LYS A 91 -17.39 -7.82 1.13
C LYS A 91 -17.74 -7.16 2.47
N LEU A 92 -17.05 -6.10 2.87
CA LEU A 92 -17.35 -5.34 4.09
C LEU A 92 -18.71 -4.62 4.01
N GLU A 93 -19.03 -3.98 2.88
CA GLU A 93 -20.33 -3.36 2.60
C GLU A 93 -21.49 -4.37 2.62
N ARG A 94 -21.28 -5.57 2.06
CA ARG A 94 -22.31 -6.63 2.09
C ARG A 94 -22.58 -7.15 3.50
N GLY A 95 -21.56 -7.13 4.37
CA GLY A 95 -21.71 -7.45 5.79
C GLY A 95 -22.42 -6.35 6.60
N GLN A 96 -22.31 -5.09 6.15
CA GLN A 96 -22.91 -3.92 6.79
C GLN A 96 -23.95 -3.28 5.86
N LYS A 97 -25.19 -3.80 5.88
CA LYS A 97 -26.30 -3.29 5.06
C LYS A 97 -26.34 -1.75 5.01
N PHE A 98 -26.08 -1.20 3.81
CA PHE A 98 -26.25 0.21 3.39
C PHE A 98 -25.43 1.24 4.16
N VAL A 99 -24.20 1.46 3.71
CA VAL A 99 -23.29 2.48 4.22
C VAL A 99 -22.72 3.20 2.98
N ASN A 100 -22.81 4.54 2.97
CA ASN A 100 -22.89 5.39 1.78
C ASN A 100 -21.50 5.93 1.46
N LEU A 101 -20.83 5.39 0.43
CA LEU A 101 -19.42 5.61 0.05
C LEU A 101 -18.96 7.06 -0.22
N ASN A 102 -19.83 8.05 -0.03
CA ASN A 102 -19.55 9.47 -0.26
C ASN A 102 -19.07 10.22 1.00
N GLU A 103 -19.06 9.62 2.19
CA GLU A 103 -18.57 10.27 3.40
C GLU A 103 -17.11 9.88 3.72
N GLU A 104 -16.31 10.86 4.18
CA GLU A 104 -14.85 10.81 4.21
C GLU A 104 -14.25 9.85 5.26
N ASP A 105 -15.06 9.13 6.05
CA ASP A 105 -14.65 8.46 7.31
C ASP A 105 -15.14 7.00 7.51
N GLU A 106 -15.57 6.28 6.46
CA GLU A 106 -16.38 5.05 6.64
C GLU A 106 -15.64 3.69 6.77
N TYR A 107 -14.31 3.65 6.97
CA TYR A 107 -13.62 2.37 7.19
C TYR A 107 -12.45 2.47 8.16
N ALA A 108 -12.12 1.35 8.81
CA ALA A 108 -10.92 1.23 9.61
C ALA A 108 -9.70 1.02 8.70
N PHE A 109 -8.61 1.75 8.97
CA PHE A 109 -7.30 1.47 8.38
C PHE A 109 -6.26 1.43 9.51
N HIS A 110 -5.78 0.24 9.85
CA HIS A 110 -4.85 -0.02 10.94
C HIS A 110 -3.41 0.15 10.47
N PHE A 111 -2.99 1.41 10.36
CA PHE A 111 -1.61 1.74 10.03
C PHE A 111 -0.76 1.87 11.29
N GLU A 112 -0.03 0.80 11.62
CA GLU A 112 1.05 0.86 12.60
C GLU A 112 2.37 1.22 11.92
N VAL A 113 2.95 2.35 12.34
CA VAL A 113 4.32 2.72 11.99
C VAL A 113 5.27 1.76 12.72
N SER A 114 5.70 0.72 12.04
CA SER A 114 6.76 -0.19 12.49
C SER A 114 8.05 0.23 11.80
N PHE A 115 8.94 0.89 12.52
CA PHE A 115 10.35 0.87 12.16
C PHE A 115 10.88 -0.47 12.64
N ASP A 116 11.45 -1.27 11.74
CA ASP A 116 12.06 -2.55 12.09
C ASP A 116 12.94 -2.40 13.34
N THR A 117 12.63 -3.25 14.30
CA THR A 117 13.24 -3.42 15.61
C THR A 117 14.70 -3.84 15.52
N LEU A 118 15.58 -2.95 15.04
CA LEU A 118 16.93 -2.91 15.57
C LEU A 118 16.79 -2.32 16.96
N LEU A 119 16.93 -3.13 18.01
CA LEU A 119 16.95 -2.75 19.42
C LEU A 119 17.46 -1.30 19.61
N ILE A 120 16.54 -0.32 19.65
CA ILE A 120 16.93 1.09 19.56
C ILE A 120 17.36 1.52 20.97
N GLU A 121 18.66 1.62 21.18
CA GLU A 121 19.27 2.17 22.39
C GLU A 121 19.08 3.71 22.50
N ASP A 122 18.62 4.35 21.43
CA ASP A 122 18.47 5.81 21.34
C ASP A 122 17.06 6.28 21.79
N GLU A 123 17.02 6.94 22.95
CA GLU A 123 15.81 7.49 23.56
C GLU A 123 15.10 8.52 22.66
N ALA A 124 15.87 9.31 21.90
CA ALA A 124 15.35 10.30 20.96
C ALA A 124 14.53 9.66 19.81
N LYS A 125 14.97 8.50 19.30
CA LYS A 125 14.24 7.76 18.26
C LYS A 125 12.96 7.14 18.81
N LYS A 126 12.95 6.62 20.03
CA LYS A 126 11.72 6.10 20.68
C LYS A 126 10.70 7.21 20.92
N GLU A 127 11.15 8.39 21.34
CA GLU A 127 10.29 9.56 21.50
C GLU A 127 9.70 9.97 20.14
N LEU A 128 10.52 10.04 19.09
CA LEU A 128 10.09 10.36 17.73
C LEU A 128 9.07 9.35 17.20
N GLN A 129 9.31 8.05 17.38
CA GLN A 129 8.37 7.00 17.00
C GLN A 129 7.03 7.13 17.72
N THR A 130 7.06 7.45 19.01
CA THR A 130 5.86 7.64 19.82
C THR A 130 5.05 8.85 19.35
N LYS A 131 5.72 9.97 19.05
CA LYS A 131 5.12 11.17 18.46
C LYS A 131 4.54 10.88 17.07
N LEU A 132 5.23 10.13 16.22
CA LEU A 132 4.74 9.79 14.90
C LEU A 132 3.54 8.85 14.96
N LYS A 133 3.58 7.83 15.83
CA LYS A 133 2.44 6.93 16.07
C LYS A 133 1.22 7.70 16.56
N SER A 134 1.39 8.65 17.47
CA SER A 134 0.26 9.47 17.96
C SER A 134 -0.24 10.43 16.88
N ALA A 135 0.64 11.03 16.08
CA ALA A 135 0.26 11.90 14.97
C ALA A 135 -0.53 11.13 13.89
N VAL A 136 -0.07 9.93 13.52
CA VAL A 136 -0.76 9.07 12.55
C VAL A 136 -2.16 8.70 13.01
N LYS A 137 -2.38 8.44 14.31
CA LYS A 137 -3.71 8.17 14.87
C LYS A 137 -4.71 9.34 14.71
N THR A 138 -4.25 10.56 14.43
CA THR A 138 -5.12 11.73 14.17
C THR A 138 -5.56 11.85 12.70
N LEU A 139 -4.97 11.06 11.82
CA LEU A 139 -5.33 11.00 10.41
C LEU A 139 -6.60 10.17 10.23
N SER A 140 -7.48 10.58 9.32
CA SER A 140 -8.60 9.72 8.90
C SER A 140 -8.07 8.47 8.18
N ALA A 141 -8.88 7.42 8.05
CA ALA A 141 -8.46 6.18 7.41
C ALA A 141 -7.95 6.39 5.97
N ARG A 142 -8.62 7.25 5.19
CA ARG A 142 -8.17 7.68 3.86
C ARG A 142 -6.80 8.36 3.88
N GLN A 143 -6.56 9.22 4.86
CA GLN A 143 -5.27 9.89 5.03
C GLN A 143 -4.15 8.90 5.42
N GLN A 144 -4.46 7.91 6.26
CA GLN A 144 -3.50 6.86 6.61
C GLN A 144 -3.21 5.95 5.40
N GLU A 145 -4.23 5.57 4.63
CA GLU A 145 -4.08 4.74 3.44
C GLU A 145 -3.19 5.42 2.38
N ILE A 146 -3.42 6.69 2.06
CA ILE A 146 -2.59 7.37 1.05
C ILE A 146 -1.13 7.54 1.50
N ILE A 147 -0.90 7.77 2.81
CA ILE A 147 0.45 7.82 3.39
C ILE A 147 1.12 6.44 3.25
N TYR A 148 0.39 5.37 3.57
CA TYR A 148 0.90 4.00 3.43
C TYR A 148 1.26 3.68 1.97
N LEU A 149 0.36 3.92 1.01
CA LEU A 149 0.62 3.65 -0.41
C LEU A 149 1.81 4.46 -0.94
N ARG A 150 1.95 5.73 -0.53
CA ARG A 150 3.04 6.60 -1.01
C ARG A 150 4.37 6.29 -0.36
N PHE A 151 4.42 6.17 0.96
CA PHE A 151 5.67 6.13 1.70
C PHE A 151 6.13 4.71 2.07
N TYR A 152 5.21 3.76 2.24
CA TYR A 152 5.55 2.37 2.57
C TYR A 152 5.59 1.49 1.32
N GLU A 153 4.59 1.60 0.45
CA GLU A 153 4.54 0.80 -0.78
C GLU A 153 5.34 1.44 -1.93
N GLY A 154 5.65 2.74 -1.83
CA GLY A 154 6.46 3.47 -2.80
C GLY A 154 5.75 3.80 -4.12
N LEU A 155 4.41 3.66 -4.17
CA LEU A 155 3.61 3.84 -5.38
C LEU A 155 3.49 5.31 -5.77
N SER A 156 3.41 5.64 -7.05
CA SER A 156 3.28 7.03 -7.51
C SER A 156 1.97 7.69 -7.04
N TYR A 157 1.85 9.01 -7.25
CA TYR A 157 0.60 9.72 -6.98
C TYR A 157 -0.56 9.19 -7.82
N ASP A 158 -0.29 8.92 -9.09
CA ASP A 158 -1.29 8.42 -10.03
C ASP A 158 -1.69 6.99 -9.67
N GLU A 159 -0.73 6.13 -9.31
CA GLU A 159 -1.02 4.76 -8.87
C GLU A 159 -1.84 4.75 -7.57
N ALA A 160 -1.48 5.57 -6.58
CA ALA A 160 -2.24 5.68 -5.34
C ALA A 160 -3.66 6.22 -5.59
N ALA A 161 -3.82 7.20 -6.49
CA ALA A 161 -5.13 7.72 -6.88
C ALA A 161 -5.99 6.62 -7.52
N GLU A 162 -5.41 5.84 -8.44
CA GLU A 162 -6.11 4.73 -9.10
C GLU A 162 -6.56 3.65 -8.12
N ILE A 163 -5.71 3.25 -7.17
CA ILE A 163 -6.03 2.25 -6.14
C ILE A 163 -7.19 2.75 -5.27
N MET A 164 -7.11 4.01 -4.84
CA MET A 164 -8.11 4.60 -3.94
C MET A 164 -9.40 5.04 -4.65
N ASN A 165 -9.51 4.82 -5.96
CA ASN A 165 -10.60 5.32 -6.82
C ASN A 165 -10.79 6.85 -6.70
N LEU A 166 -9.69 7.59 -6.63
CA LEU A 166 -9.66 9.05 -6.61
C LEU A 166 -9.15 9.58 -7.95
N ASN A 167 -9.52 10.82 -8.28
CA ASN A 167 -8.77 11.56 -9.29
C ASN A 167 -7.43 12.03 -8.69
N VAL A 168 -6.44 12.24 -9.56
CA VAL A 168 -5.08 12.63 -9.20
C VAL A 168 -5.06 13.89 -8.32
N SER A 169 -5.86 14.92 -8.65
CA SER A 169 -5.96 16.16 -7.86
C SER A 169 -6.45 15.91 -6.43
N SER A 170 -7.46 15.06 -6.26
CA SER A 170 -7.99 14.66 -4.95
C SER A 170 -6.95 13.88 -4.14
N ALA A 171 -6.20 12.98 -4.78
CA ALA A 171 -5.11 12.26 -4.12
C ALA A 171 -4.00 13.23 -3.64
N TYR A 172 -3.59 14.19 -4.48
CA TYR A 172 -2.65 15.24 -4.08
C TYR A 172 -3.15 16.04 -2.88
N LYS A 173 -4.40 16.51 -2.91
CA LYS A 173 -5.00 17.27 -1.80
C LYS A 173 -5.09 16.43 -0.53
N LEU A 174 -5.47 15.16 -0.64
CA LEU A 174 -5.58 14.24 0.48
C LEU A 174 -4.21 14.01 1.13
N LEU A 175 -3.17 13.75 0.33
CA LEU A 175 -1.81 13.59 0.82
C LEU A 175 -1.29 14.88 1.45
N TYR A 176 -1.51 16.03 0.80
CA TYR A 176 -1.10 17.32 1.32
C TYR A 176 -1.72 17.60 2.69
N LYS A 177 -3.03 17.37 2.85
CA LYS A 177 -3.72 17.49 4.14
C LYS A 177 -3.17 16.50 5.18
N ALA A 178 -2.88 15.25 4.78
CA ALA A 178 -2.32 14.24 5.68
C ALA A 178 -0.93 14.65 6.19
N VAL A 179 -0.03 15.06 5.28
CA VAL A 179 1.31 15.54 5.61
C VAL A 179 1.25 16.80 6.48
N GLY A 180 0.36 17.75 6.15
CA GLY A 180 0.17 18.95 6.97
C GLY A 180 -0.25 18.64 8.41
N LYS A 181 -1.14 17.66 8.62
CA LYS A 181 -1.51 17.19 9.97
C LYS A 181 -0.32 16.57 10.72
N LEU A 182 0.52 15.79 10.02
CA LEU A 182 1.73 15.22 10.63
C LEU A 182 2.74 16.31 11.01
N GLN A 183 2.93 17.31 10.14
CA GLN A 183 3.83 18.45 10.36
C GLN A 183 3.40 19.35 11.53
N GLN A 184 2.11 19.46 11.82
CA GLN A 184 1.64 20.23 12.99
C GLN A 184 2.02 19.58 14.34
N ARG A 185 2.30 18.26 14.34
CA ARG A 185 2.57 17.47 15.56
C ARG A 185 4.04 17.09 15.72
N VAL A 186 4.82 17.20 14.65
CA VAL A 186 6.24 16.84 14.60
C VAL A 186 7.03 18.07 14.18
N LYS A 187 7.98 18.51 15.01
CA LYS A 187 8.74 19.74 14.73
C LYS A 187 9.50 19.61 13.40
N LEU A 188 9.75 20.73 12.71
CA LEU A 188 10.43 20.73 11.40
C LEU A 188 11.76 19.95 11.42
N ALA A 189 12.54 20.07 12.50
CA ALA A 189 13.79 19.35 12.72
C ALA A 189 13.62 17.83 12.84
N GLU A 190 12.54 17.39 13.49
CA GLU A 190 12.17 15.98 13.61
C GLU A 190 11.68 15.42 12.25
N LEU A 191 10.98 16.25 11.46
CA LEU A 191 10.53 15.91 10.12
C LEU A 191 11.67 15.74 9.13
N MET A 192 12.70 16.60 9.22
CA MET A 192 13.95 16.45 8.46
C MET A 192 14.68 15.16 8.83
N MET A 193 14.66 14.77 10.10
CA MET A 193 15.23 13.51 10.57
C MET A 193 14.47 12.31 10.00
N ILE A 194 13.14 12.36 9.95
CA ILE A 194 12.29 11.32 9.32
C ILE A 194 12.57 11.24 7.82
N LEU A 195 12.64 12.37 7.10
CA LEU A 195 12.97 12.41 5.68
C LEU A 195 14.37 11.85 5.40
N CYS A 196 15.37 12.15 6.25
CA CYS A 196 16.71 11.59 6.15
C CYS A 196 16.74 10.07 6.43
N LEU A 197 15.91 9.59 7.38
CA LEU A 197 15.81 8.16 7.71
C LEU A 197 15.02 7.36 6.65
N LEU A 198 14.07 8.00 5.96
CA LEU A 198 13.26 7.38 4.91
C LEU A 198 13.89 7.48 3.52
N ALA A 199 14.84 8.40 3.30
CA ALA A 199 15.64 8.46 2.08
C ALA A 199 16.63 7.29 2.08
N PRO A 200 16.37 6.20 1.33
CA PRO A 200 17.25 5.05 1.36
C PRO A 200 18.37 5.34 0.38
N GLU A 201 19.49 5.87 0.88
CA GLU A 201 20.78 6.02 0.19
C GLU A 201 20.66 6.28 -1.31
N TYR A 202 20.17 7.46 -1.69
CA TYR A 202 20.42 8.01 -3.02
C TYR A 202 21.75 8.76 -2.95
N HIS A 203 22.69 8.38 -3.81
CA HIS A 203 24.07 8.90 -3.96
C HIS A 203 25.12 8.36 -2.99
N LEU A 204 25.79 7.26 -3.38
CA LEU A 204 27.26 7.15 -3.32
C LEU A 204 27.89 6.13 -4.32
N SER A 205 27.17 5.63 -5.34
CA SER A 205 27.72 4.71 -6.36
C SER A 205 27.93 5.32 -7.76
N ARG A 206 27.87 6.65 -7.89
CA ARG A 206 28.35 7.38 -9.07
C ARG A 206 29.38 8.41 -8.62
N ILE A 207 30.60 7.94 -8.36
CA ILE A 207 31.92 8.57 -8.54
C ILE A 207 32.92 7.50 -8.06
N ASN A 208 33.20 6.54 -8.95
CA ASN A 208 34.51 5.94 -9.21
C ASN A 208 34.37 4.95 -10.36
#